data_AF-D0P1K1-F1
#
_entry.id   AF-D0P1K1-F1
#
_cell.length_a   1.000
_cell.length_b   1.000
_cell.length_c   1.000
_cell.angle_alpha   90.00
_cell.angle_beta   90.00
_cell.angle_gamma   90.00
#
_symmetry.space_group_name_H-M   'P 1'
#
loop_
_entity.id
_entity.type
_entity.pdbx_description
1 polymer ?
#
loop_
_entity_poly.entity_id
_entity_poly.type
_entity_poly.pdbx_seq_one_letter_code
_entity_poly.pdbx_strand_id
1 'polypeptide(L)'
;MRLQLLVLVLGFQFALGADDDSTSEKDLISQYIHVPTSCETENCVAGGCLFENCASPLSCKGGLCYFRGATYSLSRNRKCKEAACEGGACIFDNTAGASCPGGGCQFVNVPATLADGYCDGGGCTLDGDSHPSSLSGSLAE
;
A
#
# COMPACT_ATOMS: atom_id res chain seq x y z
N MET A 1 16.85 -38.80 -59.54
CA MET A 1 17.80 -38.19 -58.59
C MET A 1 16.99 -37.81 -57.35
N ARG A 2 17.01 -38.67 -56.33
CA ARG A 2 17.86 -38.59 -55.12
C ARG A 2 17.36 -37.55 -54.10
N LEU A 3 16.46 -38.07 -53.27
CA LEU A 3 16.15 -37.74 -51.89
C LEU A 3 17.44 -37.64 -51.04
N GLN A 4 17.68 -36.52 -50.34
CA GLN A 4 18.49 -36.50 -49.11
C GLN A 4 17.99 -35.46 -48.11
N LEU A 5 17.80 -35.96 -46.88
CA LEU A 5 17.54 -35.30 -45.60
C LEU A 5 18.49 -34.12 -45.30
N LEU A 6 17.96 -33.12 -44.59
CA LEU A 6 18.68 -32.48 -43.49
C LEU A 6 17.69 -31.98 -42.42
N VAL A 7 18.03 -32.32 -41.18
CA VAL A 7 17.28 -32.19 -39.92
C VAL A 7 17.86 -31.00 -39.14
N LEU A 8 17.08 -30.45 -38.20
CA LEU A 8 17.45 -29.55 -37.08
C LEU A 8 17.41 -28.05 -37.44
N VAL A 9 16.95 -27.11 -36.60
CA VAL A 9 16.88 -27.01 -35.13
C VAL A 9 15.67 -26.14 -34.74
N LEU A 10 15.11 -26.41 -33.56
CA LEU A 10 14.18 -25.58 -32.81
C LEU A 10 14.62 -24.10 -32.69
N GLY A 11 13.64 -23.20 -32.61
CA GLY A 11 13.89 -21.80 -32.29
C GLY A 11 12.61 -20.99 -32.10
N PHE A 12 11.79 -21.39 -31.13
CA PHE A 12 10.76 -20.55 -30.52
C PHE A 12 11.42 -19.23 -30.06
N GLN A 13 11.19 -18.13 -30.76
CA GLN A 13 11.59 -16.79 -30.31
C GLN A 13 10.31 -15.99 -30.07
N PHE A 14 9.68 -16.27 -28.92
CA PHE A 14 8.76 -15.33 -28.30
C PHE A 14 9.65 -14.24 -27.72
N ALA A 15 9.67 -13.07 -28.37
CA ALA A 15 10.18 -11.86 -27.76
C ALA A 15 9.24 -11.51 -26.60
N LEU A 16 9.63 -11.94 -25.39
CA LEU A 16 9.05 -11.50 -24.14
C LEU A 16 9.24 -9.99 -24.05
N GLY A 17 8.11 -9.29 -23.90
CA GLY A 17 8.07 -7.88 -23.55
C GLY A 17 8.86 -7.66 -22.25
N ALA A 18 9.68 -6.61 -22.25
CA ALA A 18 10.16 -6.01 -21.03
C ALA A 18 8.98 -5.20 -20.46
N ASP A 19 8.16 -5.84 -19.63
CA ASP A 19 7.19 -5.14 -18.81
C ASP A 19 7.91 -4.51 -17.61
N ASP A 20 7.72 -3.20 -17.51
CA ASP A 20 8.19 -2.28 -16.49
C ASP A 20 7.65 -2.70 -15.11
N ASP A 21 8.54 -3.23 -14.26
CA ASP A 21 8.28 -3.79 -12.94
C ASP A 21 8.10 -2.70 -11.88
N SER A 22 7.07 -1.86 -12.04
CA SER A 22 6.63 -0.92 -10.98
C SER A 22 5.14 -1.05 -10.66
N THR A 23 4.44 -2.00 -11.28
CA THR A 23 2.98 -2.18 -11.12
C THR A 23 2.61 -3.27 -10.11
N SER A 24 3.56 -4.09 -9.64
CA SER A 24 3.24 -5.26 -8.79
C SER A 24 2.84 -4.89 -7.36
N GLU A 25 3.58 -4.04 -6.66
CA GLU A 25 3.40 -3.89 -5.20
C GLU A 25 2.10 -3.17 -4.82
N LYS A 26 1.71 -2.16 -5.61
CA LYS A 26 0.50 -1.36 -5.41
C LYS A 26 -0.78 -2.17 -5.65
N ASP A 27 -0.72 -3.09 -6.60
CA ASP A 27 -1.84 -3.95 -6.98
C ASP A 27 -2.02 -5.09 -5.97
N LEU A 28 -0.93 -5.63 -5.42
CA LEU A 28 -0.98 -6.73 -4.45
C LEU A 28 -1.69 -6.36 -3.14
N ILE A 29 -1.48 -5.13 -2.63
CA ILE A 29 -2.14 -4.67 -1.40
C ILE A 29 -3.62 -4.39 -1.65
N SER A 30 -3.97 -3.77 -2.79
CA SER A 30 -5.37 -3.51 -3.16
C SER A 30 -6.14 -4.80 -3.46
N GLN A 31 -5.48 -5.85 -3.95
CA GLN A 31 -6.07 -7.18 -4.20
C GLN A 31 -6.15 -8.05 -2.94
N TYR A 32 -5.49 -7.67 -1.84
CA TYR A 32 -5.50 -8.44 -0.61
C TYR A 32 -6.91 -8.45 0.03
N ILE A 33 -7.36 -9.63 0.45
CA ILE A 33 -8.64 -9.80 1.15
C ILE A 33 -8.44 -9.45 2.61
N HIS A 34 -8.71 -8.20 2.96
CA HIS A 34 -8.59 -7.72 4.32
C HIS A 34 -9.70 -8.28 5.22
N VAL A 35 -9.33 -8.66 6.44
CA VAL A 35 -10.25 -9.25 7.43
C VAL A 35 -10.93 -8.13 8.24
N PRO A 36 -12.26 -7.99 8.19
CA PRO A 36 -12.98 -7.01 9.00
C PRO A 36 -12.64 -7.17 10.49
N THR A 37 -12.15 -6.10 11.09
CA THR A 37 -11.63 -6.09 12.47
C THR A 37 -12.32 -4.99 13.27
N SER A 38 -12.72 -5.30 14.51
CA SER A 38 -13.35 -4.34 15.41
C SER A 38 -12.39 -3.20 15.77
N CYS A 39 -12.92 -1.99 15.94
CA CYS A 39 -12.15 -0.86 16.48
C CYS A 39 -11.70 -1.05 17.93
N GLU A 40 -12.22 -2.06 18.62
CA GLU A 40 -11.75 -2.48 19.96
C GLU A 40 -10.42 -3.23 19.88
N THR A 41 -10.08 -3.78 18.71
CA THR A 41 -8.78 -4.39 18.47
C THR A 41 -7.78 -3.29 18.12
N GLU A 42 -7.14 -2.74 19.15
CA GLU A 42 -6.21 -1.62 19.01
C GLU A 42 -4.99 -1.96 18.15
N ASN A 43 -4.62 -3.25 18.04
CA ASN A 43 -3.44 -3.67 17.29
C ASN A 43 -3.66 -4.95 16.47
N CYS A 44 -3.46 -4.86 15.15
CA CYS A 44 -3.40 -5.99 14.24
C CYS A 44 -1.95 -6.50 14.07
N VAL A 45 -1.56 -7.46 14.89
CA VAL A 45 -0.20 -8.03 14.87
C VAL A 45 0.02 -8.97 13.68
N ALA A 46 -1.02 -9.70 13.26
CA ALA A 46 -0.94 -10.63 12.14
C ALA A 46 -0.88 -9.94 10.77
N GLY A 47 -1.29 -8.67 10.70
CA GLY A 47 -1.47 -7.94 9.44
C GLY A 47 -2.77 -8.30 8.75
N GLY A 48 -3.06 -7.65 7.61
CA GLY A 48 -4.23 -7.99 6.80
C GLY A 48 -5.58 -7.55 7.38
N CYS A 49 -5.61 -6.67 8.38
CA CYS A 49 -6.85 -6.23 9.01
C CYS A 49 -7.52 -5.10 8.23
N LEU A 50 -8.86 -5.11 8.18
CA LEU A 50 -9.69 -4.00 7.73
C LEU A 50 -10.31 -3.32 8.96
N PHE A 51 -9.95 -2.07 9.19
CA PHE A 51 -10.55 -1.21 10.20
C PHE A 51 -11.41 -0.14 9.56
N GLU A 52 -12.67 -0.07 9.99
CA GLU A 52 -13.62 0.88 9.42
C GLU A 52 -14.13 1.85 10.46
N ASN A 53 -14.06 3.15 10.16
CA ASN A 53 -14.76 4.19 10.92
C ASN A 53 -14.36 4.28 12.41
N CYS A 54 -13.10 3.98 12.73
CA CYS A 54 -12.63 3.89 14.11
C CYS A 54 -12.24 5.26 14.68
N ALA A 55 -12.84 5.62 15.82
CA ALA A 55 -12.53 6.87 16.52
C ALA A 55 -11.29 6.78 17.41
N SER A 56 -10.94 5.57 17.84
CA SER A 56 -9.74 5.27 18.62
C SER A 56 -8.51 5.17 17.72
N PRO A 57 -7.31 5.46 18.25
CA PRO A 57 -6.06 5.20 17.54
C PRO A 57 -5.90 3.69 17.29
N LEU A 58 -5.38 3.33 16.12
CA LEU A 58 -5.16 1.94 15.71
C LEU A 58 -3.71 1.72 15.32
N SER A 59 -3.21 0.51 15.54
CA SER A 59 -1.89 0.07 15.08
C SER A 59 -2.00 -1.22 14.24
N CYS A 60 -1.18 -1.31 13.21
CA CYS A 60 -0.98 -2.52 12.43
C CYS A 60 0.51 -2.84 12.36
N LYS A 61 0.93 -3.80 13.19
CA LYS A 61 2.33 -4.27 13.23
C LYS A 61 2.64 -5.29 12.15
N GLY A 62 1.65 -6.07 11.72
CA GLY A 62 1.86 -7.11 10.70
C GLY A 62 1.87 -6.62 9.26
N GLY A 63 1.52 -5.35 9.01
CA GLY A 63 1.44 -4.76 7.66
C GLY A 63 0.20 -5.19 6.89
N LEU A 64 0.07 -4.74 5.64
CA LEU A 64 -1.04 -5.09 4.75
C LEU A 64 -2.43 -4.78 5.35
N CYS A 65 -2.53 -3.77 6.21
CA CYS A 65 -3.80 -3.36 6.79
C CYS A 65 -4.47 -2.28 5.96
N TYR A 66 -5.80 -2.25 6.02
CA TYR A 66 -6.63 -1.24 5.41
C TYR A 66 -7.40 -0.47 6.48
N PHE A 67 -7.09 0.80 6.63
CA PHE A 67 -7.82 1.75 7.46
C PHE A 67 -8.75 2.59 6.58
N ARG A 68 -10.06 2.41 6.72
CA ARG A 68 -11.08 3.07 5.89
C ARG A 68 -12.03 3.94 6.72
N GLY A 69 -12.04 5.24 6.45
CA GLY A 69 -13.08 6.15 6.93
C GLY A 69 -14.39 6.01 6.14
N ALA A 70 -15.47 6.63 6.61
CA ALA A 70 -16.75 6.68 5.90
C ALA A 70 -16.60 7.51 4.62
N THR A 71 -16.62 6.84 3.47
CA THR A 71 -16.56 7.47 2.15
C THR A 71 -17.94 7.66 1.51
N TYR A 72 -18.99 7.00 2.03
CA TYR A 72 -20.35 7.07 1.50
C TYR A 72 -21.41 6.91 2.60
N SER A 73 -22.21 7.97 2.81
CA SER A 73 -23.49 8.05 3.57
C SER A 73 -23.47 8.88 4.85
N LEU A 74 -24.30 9.95 4.87
CA LEU A 74 -24.92 10.74 5.96
C LEU A 74 -24.05 11.22 7.15
N SER A 75 -22.85 10.70 7.34
CA SER A 75 -21.86 11.05 8.35
C SER A 75 -20.52 11.28 7.63
N ARG A 76 -20.51 12.27 6.72
CA ARG A 76 -19.37 12.67 5.85
C ARG A 76 -18.09 13.09 6.61
N ASN A 77 -18.04 12.90 7.91
CA ASN A 77 -16.94 13.30 8.77
C ASN A 77 -16.46 12.18 9.70
N ARG A 78 -16.87 10.93 9.48
CA ARG A 78 -16.40 9.80 10.27
C ARG A 78 -15.13 9.23 9.64
N LYS A 79 -14.00 9.87 9.92
CA LYS A 79 -12.67 9.40 9.54
C LYS A 79 -12.17 8.38 10.56
N CYS A 80 -11.26 7.50 10.16
CA CYS A 80 -10.40 6.88 11.18
C CYS A 80 -9.53 7.99 11.77
N LYS A 81 -9.57 8.17 13.10
CA LYS A 81 -8.93 9.34 13.73
C LYS A 81 -7.41 9.28 13.57
N GLU A 82 -6.79 8.20 14.03
CA GLU A 82 -5.35 7.98 13.98
C GLU A 82 -5.09 6.50 13.66
N ALA A 83 -4.19 6.24 12.71
CA ALA A 83 -3.79 4.88 12.34
C ALA A 83 -2.29 4.82 12.07
N ALA A 84 -1.61 3.81 12.61
CA ALA A 84 -0.19 3.58 12.41
C ALA A 84 0.05 2.22 11.76
N CYS A 85 0.90 2.18 10.74
CA CYS A 85 1.31 0.97 10.03
C CYS A 85 2.82 0.76 10.21
N GLU A 86 3.19 -0.08 11.17
CA GLU A 86 4.58 -0.44 11.45
C GLU A 86 5.09 -1.52 10.50
N GLY A 87 4.22 -2.43 10.05
CA GLY A 87 4.61 -3.52 9.15
C GLY A 87 4.73 -3.14 7.67
N GLY A 88 4.35 -1.92 7.31
CA GLY A 88 4.38 -1.42 5.93
C GLY A 88 3.24 -1.94 5.04
N ALA A 89 3.22 -1.46 3.80
CA ALA A 89 2.29 -1.89 2.77
C ALA A 89 0.80 -1.75 3.18
N CYS A 90 0.45 -0.70 3.94
CA CYS A 90 -0.93 -0.44 4.37
C CYS A 90 -1.65 0.57 3.48
N ILE A 91 -2.98 0.55 3.50
CA ILE A 91 -3.84 1.53 2.84
C ILE A 91 -4.54 2.39 3.88
N PHE A 92 -4.40 3.71 3.75
CA PHE A 92 -5.10 4.71 4.53
C PHE A 92 -6.08 5.46 3.63
N ASP A 93 -7.36 5.12 3.68
CA ASP A 93 -8.42 5.80 2.95
C ASP A 93 -9.26 6.66 3.89
N ASN A 94 -9.30 7.97 3.63
CA ASN A 94 -10.09 8.94 4.41
C ASN A 94 -9.81 8.86 5.92
N THR A 95 -8.53 8.85 6.28
CA THR A 95 -8.04 8.88 7.67
C THR A 95 -7.65 10.31 8.05
N ALA A 96 -7.81 10.70 9.32
CA ALA A 96 -7.46 12.05 9.77
C ALA A 96 -5.97 12.17 10.12
N GLY A 97 -5.41 11.14 10.75
CA GLY A 97 -3.99 10.97 11.00
C GLY A 97 -3.55 9.58 10.57
N ALA A 98 -2.48 9.52 9.78
CA ALA A 98 -1.91 8.27 9.32
C ALA A 98 -0.38 8.33 9.43
N SER A 99 0.24 7.22 9.83
CA SER A 99 1.70 7.09 9.93
C SER A 99 2.14 5.73 9.41
N CYS A 100 3.16 5.73 8.57
CA CYS A 100 3.73 4.55 7.93
C CYS A 100 5.26 4.51 8.09
N PRO A 101 5.77 4.15 9.28
CA PRO A 101 7.19 3.90 9.46
C PRO A 101 7.66 2.61 8.77
N GLY A 102 6.76 1.68 8.42
CA GLY A 102 7.11 0.44 7.71
C GLY A 102 7.35 0.58 6.20
N GLY A 103 6.93 1.71 5.61
CA GLY A 103 7.11 2.00 4.19
C GLY A 103 6.08 1.33 3.26
N GLY A 104 6.08 1.74 1.99
CA GLY A 104 5.21 1.15 0.96
C GLY A 104 3.72 1.42 1.14
N CYS A 105 3.33 2.38 2.00
CA CYS A 105 1.92 2.65 2.27
C CYS A 105 1.26 3.54 1.22
N GLN A 106 -0.04 3.37 1.07
CA GLN A 106 -0.88 4.17 0.21
C GLN A 106 -1.80 5.07 1.03
N PHE A 107 -1.80 6.35 0.71
CA PHE A 107 -2.63 7.37 1.33
C PHE A 107 -3.63 7.85 0.27
N VAL A 108 -4.92 7.72 0.55
CA VAL A 108 -6.01 8.03 -0.38
C VAL A 108 -7.03 8.91 0.34
N ASN A 109 -7.45 10.01 -0.27
CA ASN A 109 -8.44 10.92 0.30
C ASN A 109 -8.10 11.42 1.72
N VAL A 110 -6.80 11.51 2.03
CA VAL A 110 -6.28 12.00 3.32
C VAL A 110 -6.21 13.53 3.32
N PRO A 111 -6.24 14.19 4.50
CA PRO A 111 -6.01 15.63 4.54
C PRO A 111 -4.61 15.97 4.03
N ALA A 112 -4.48 17.09 3.31
CA ALA A 112 -3.20 17.58 2.78
C ALA A 112 -2.16 17.98 3.87
N THR A 113 -2.52 17.87 5.14
CA THR A 113 -1.72 18.22 6.32
C THR A 113 -1.47 16.98 7.17
N LEU A 114 -0.94 15.92 6.54
CA LEU A 114 -0.43 14.77 7.29
C LEU A 114 0.72 15.23 8.21
N ALA A 115 0.84 14.57 9.37
CA ALA A 115 1.89 14.88 10.32
C ALA A 115 3.28 14.63 9.72
N ASP A 116 4.28 15.38 10.17
CA ASP A 116 5.68 15.08 9.85
C ASP A 116 6.03 13.62 10.19
N GLY A 117 6.78 12.97 9.31
CA GLY A 117 7.18 11.58 9.45
C GLY A 117 6.10 10.55 9.14
N TYR A 118 4.97 10.96 8.53
CA TYR A 118 3.93 10.03 8.12
C TYR A 118 4.42 8.96 7.12
N CYS A 119 5.50 9.22 6.39
CA CYS A 119 6.14 8.31 5.45
C CYS A 119 7.64 8.13 5.73
N ASP A 120 8.00 7.88 6.98
CA ASP A 120 9.40 7.65 7.37
C ASP A 120 9.99 6.35 6.81
N GLY A 121 9.17 5.33 6.60
CA GLY A 121 9.62 4.06 6.00
C GLY A 121 9.86 4.15 4.49
N GLY A 122 9.46 5.26 3.88
CA GLY A 122 9.62 5.53 2.45
C GLY A 122 8.70 4.73 1.53
N GLY A 123 8.83 4.95 0.22
CA GLY A 123 8.05 4.25 -0.81
C GLY A 123 6.53 4.48 -0.73
N CYS A 124 6.07 5.56 -0.09
CA CYS A 124 4.63 5.80 0.02
C CYS A 124 4.05 6.44 -1.24
N THR A 125 2.74 6.27 -1.40
CA THR A 125 1.99 6.90 -2.49
C THR A 125 0.85 7.73 -1.92
N LEU A 126 0.63 8.92 -2.47
CA LEU A 126 -0.43 9.84 -2.08
C LEU A 126 -1.34 10.05 -3.29
N ASP A 127 -2.62 9.65 -3.16
CA ASP A 127 -3.64 9.71 -4.21
C ASP A 127 -3.21 9.11 -5.56
N GLY A 128 -2.32 8.12 -5.51
CA GLY A 128 -1.79 7.43 -6.69
C GLY A 128 -0.42 7.92 -7.16
N ASP A 129 0.04 9.08 -6.71
CA ASP A 129 1.36 9.61 -7.05
C ASP A 129 2.42 9.13 -6.03
N SER A 130 3.64 8.87 -6.49
CA SER A 130 4.75 8.56 -5.58
C SER A 130 5.06 9.79 -4.74
N HIS A 131 4.95 9.65 -3.43
CA HIS A 131 5.28 10.73 -2.51
C HIS A 131 6.74 10.60 -2.10
N PRO A 132 7.55 11.67 -2.16
CA PRO A 132 8.90 11.61 -1.62
C PRO A 132 8.80 11.21 -0.16
N SER A 133 9.57 10.20 0.24
CA SER A 133 9.75 9.88 1.66
C SER A 133 10.10 11.17 2.37
N SER A 134 9.61 11.40 3.59
CA SER A 134 9.95 12.57 4.39
C SER A 134 11.44 12.53 4.77
N LEU A 135 12.31 12.67 3.78
CA LEU A 135 13.74 12.84 3.90
C LEU A 135 13.98 14.29 4.34
N SER A 136 13.59 14.57 5.57
CA SER A 136 14.24 15.61 6.39
C SER A 136 15.68 15.19 6.77
N GLY A 137 16.27 14.19 6.07
CA GLY A 137 17.58 13.60 6.36
C GLY A 137 18.47 13.36 5.14
N SER A 138 18.23 13.97 3.97
CA SER A 138 19.17 13.88 2.83
C SER A 138 19.66 15.25 2.34
N LEU A 139 20.14 16.06 3.29
CA LEU A 139 21.12 17.14 3.10
C LEU A 139 22.22 17.07 4.19
N ALA A 140 22.81 15.90 4.35
CA ALA A 140 24.15 15.72 4.90
C ALA A 140 24.80 14.66 3.99
N GLU A 141 25.85 14.90 3.20
CA GLU A 141 26.92 15.90 3.19
C GLU A 141 27.27 16.30 1.74
#